data_AF-A0A960XUM0-F1
#
_entry.id   AF-A0A960XUM0-F1
#
_cell.length_a   1.000
_cell.length_b   1.000
_cell.length_c   1.000
_cell.angle_alpha   90.00
_cell.angle_beta   90.00
_cell.angle_gamma   90.00
#
_symmetry.space_group_name_H-M   'P 1'
#
loop_
_entity.id
_entity.type
_entity.pdbx_description
1 polymer ?
#
loop_
_entity_poly.entity_id
_entity_poly.type
_entity_poly.pdbx_seq_one_letter_code
_entity_poly.pdbx_strand_id
1 'polypeptide(L)'
;LETMRIAIPGEHTSAHLLFKALVPPAKELVFCRYDEVTSKIKSGEVDAGVIIHETRFCFADSGLVELCDLGALWEYRYQCPVPLGCLVASRDLDVRTVEKLITALQSSLQYAWDHPAASEVFVATHAQELSSEVIRKHIELYVSDETMQLSADAQKGIATFLQLADPSLEQTSYASDWLFVTEAGLPS
;
A
#
# COMPACT_ATOMS: atom_id res chain seq x y z
N LEU A 1 -22.66 6.13 -4.79
CA LEU A 1 -22.04 5.17 -5.74
C LEU A 1 -22.95 3.99 -6.07
N GLU A 2 -24.11 3.84 -5.42
CA GLU A 2 -25.01 2.68 -5.54
C GLU A 2 -25.54 2.38 -6.96
N THR A 3 -25.44 3.32 -7.89
CA THR A 3 -25.83 3.14 -9.30
C THR A 3 -24.63 2.96 -10.24
N MET A 4 -23.41 3.14 -9.75
CA MET A 4 -22.18 3.18 -10.54
C MET A 4 -21.52 1.80 -10.61
N ARG A 5 -20.91 1.50 -11.76
CA ARG A 5 -19.95 0.41 -11.98
C ARG A 5 -18.56 0.96 -11.69
N ILE A 6 -17.82 0.29 -10.82
CA ILE A 6 -16.53 0.78 -10.34
C ILE A 6 -15.42 -0.20 -10.72
N ALA A 7 -14.40 0.26 -11.43
CA ALA A 7 -13.20 -0.53 -11.70
C ALA A 7 -12.32 -0.65 -10.44
N ILE A 8 -11.88 -1.87 -10.11
CA ILE A 8 -11.01 -2.16 -8.96
C ILE A 8 -9.74 -2.88 -9.46
N PRO A 9 -8.53 -2.47 -9.04
CA PRO A 9 -7.26 -2.95 -9.60
C PRO A 9 -6.84 -4.37 -9.15
N GLY A 10 -7.75 -5.09 -8.49
CA GLY A 10 -7.56 -6.48 -8.08
C GLY A 10 -8.35 -6.86 -6.83
N GLU A 11 -8.84 -8.09 -6.79
CA GLU A 11 -9.72 -8.60 -5.73
C GLU A 11 -9.03 -8.71 -4.36
N HIS A 12 -7.73 -9.03 -4.35
CA HIS A 12 -6.96 -9.24 -3.12
C HIS A 12 -6.07 -8.04 -2.77
N THR A 13 -6.37 -6.86 -3.30
CA THR A 13 -5.60 -5.64 -3.04
C THR A 13 -6.09 -4.94 -1.78
N SER A 14 -5.19 -4.24 -1.08
CA SER A 14 -5.57 -3.35 0.02
C SER A 14 -6.53 -2.26 -0.43
N ALA A 15 -6.38 -1.77 -1.67
CA ALA A 15 -7.27 -0.78 -2.26
C ALA A 15 -8.73 -1.27 -2.34
N HIS A 16 -8.94 -2.54 -2.70
CA HIS A 16 -10.28 -3.14 -2.69
C HIS A 16 -10.87 -3.21 -1.28
N LEU A 17 -10.08 -3.66 -0.28
CA LEU A 17 -10.56 -3.73 1.10
C LEU A 17 -10.92 -2.34 1.64
N LEU A 18 -10.07 -1.34 1.40
CA LEU A 18 -10.32 0.05 1.78
C LEU A 18 -11.59 0.59 1.15
N PHE A 19 -11.76 0.38 -0.16
CA PHE A 19 -12.98 0.77 -0.87
C PHE A 19 -14.22 0.16 -0.22
N LYS A 20 -14.21 -1.15 0.02
CA LYS A 20 -15.34 -1.88 0.63
C LYS A 20 -15.64 -1.40 2.06
N ALA A 21 -14.63 -1.01 2.83
CA ALA A 21 -14.78 -0.60 4.23
C ALA A 21 -15.21 0.86 4.39
N LEU A 22 -14.77 1.75 3.50
CA LEU A 22 -14.89 3.21 3.66
C LEU A 22 -15.97 3.83 2.77
N VAL A 23 -16.36 3.14 1.71
CA VAL A 23 -17.20 3.71 0.66
C VAL A 23 -18.54 2.96 0.58
N PRO A 24 -19.68 3.65 0.39
CA PRO A 24 -20.97 2.99 0.18
C PRO A 24 -20.92 2.00 -0.98
N PRO A 25 -21.67 0.88 -0.91
CA PRO A 25 -21.68 -0.14 -1.95
C PRO A 25 -21.93 0.45 -3.35
N ALA A 26 -21.17 -0.04 -4.32
CA ALA A 26 -21.39 0.24 -5.74
C ALA A 26 -22.47 -0.69 -6.31
N LYS A 27 -23.00 -0.36 -7.48
CA LYS A 27 -23.89 -1.27 -8.23
C LYS A 27 -23.17 -2.55 -8.62
N GLU A 28 -21.92 -2.41 -9.07
CA GLU A 28 -21.09 -3.48 -9.59
C GLU A 28 -19.61 -3.13 -9.43
N LEU A 29 -18.80 -4.14 -9.09
CA LEU A 29 -17.35 -4.03 -9.07
C LEU A 29 -16.78 -4.77 -10.28
N VAL A 30 -15.95 -4.10 -11.06
CA VAL A 30 -15.28 -4.65 -12.24
C VAL A 30 -13.80 -4.78 -11.95
N PHE A 31 -13.34 -5.99 -11.69
CA PHE A 31 -11.92 -6.24 -11.43
C PHE A 31 -11.11 -6.21 -12.73
N CYS A 32 -10.02 -5.44 -12.75
CA CYS A 32 -9.13 -5.28 -13.89
C CYS A 32 -7.70 -5.02 -13.43
N ARG A 33 -6.75 -4.98 -14.37
CA ARG A 33 -5.38 -4.57 -14.03
C ARG A 33 -5.34 -3.07 -13.72
N TYR A 34 -4.41 -2.66 -12.85
CA TYR A 34 -4.31 -1.26 -12.42
C TYR A 34 -4.11 -0.26 -13.59
N ASP A 35 -3.37 -0.68 -14.63
CA ASP A 35 -3.10 0.07 -15.87
C ASP A 35 -4.33 0.23 -16.78
N GLU A 36 -5.38 -0.58 -16.56
CA GLU A 36 -6.63 -0.54 -17.35
C GLU A 36 -7.71 0.35 -16.71
N VAL A 37 -7.58 0.72 -15.43
CA VAL A 37 -8.62 1.45 -14.70
C VAL A 37 -9.00 2.75 -15.40
N THR A 38 -8.00 3.57 -15.74
CA THR A 38 -8.23 4.88 -16.36
C THR A 38 -8.79 4.78 -17.78
N SER A 39 -8.37 3.77 -18.55
CA SER A 39 -8.86 3.56 -19.92
C SER A 39 -10.31 3.08 -19.93
N LYS A 40 -10.71 2.23 -18.98
CA LYS A 40 -12.10 1.78 -18.80
C LYS A 40 -13.05 2.90 -18.39
N ILE A 41 -12.58 3.87 -17.58
CA ILE A 41 -13.37 5.06 -17.25
C ILE A 41 -13.57 5.90 -18.52
N LYS A 42 -12.48 6.15 -19.27
CA LYS A 42 -12.53 6.97 -20.49
C LYS A 42 -13.39 6.36 -21.60
N SER A 43 -13.46 5.04 -21.70
CA SER A 43 -14.29 4.35 -22.69
C SER A 43 -15.77 4.27 -22.31
N GLY A 44 -16.13 4.63 -21.06
CA GLY A 44 -17.49 4.48 -20.52
C GLY A 44 -17.86 3.03 -20.16
N GLU A 45 -16.89 2.12 -20.13
CA GLU A 45 -17.11 0.74 -19.67
C GLU A 45 -17.45 0.72 -18.17
N VAL A 46 -16.90 1.64 -17.39
CA VAL A 46 -17.22 1.88 -15.98
C VAL A 46 -17.46 3.36 -15.72
N ASP A 47 -18.11 3.68 -14.60
CA ASP A 47 -18.46 5.06 -14.24
C ASP A 47 -17.35 5.74 -13.42
N ALA A 48 -16.59 4.96 -12.65
CA ALA A 48 -15.40 5.40 -11.91
C ALA A 48 -14.47 4.21 -11.62
N GLY A 49 -13.35 4.46 -10.94
CA GLY A 49 -12.41 3.40 -10.58
C GLY A 49 -11.46 3.80 -9.46
N VAL A 50 -10.93 2.79 -8.78
CA VAL A 50 -9.91 2.96 -7.75
C VAL A 50 -8.53 2.91 -8.40
N ILE A 51 -7.79 4.01 -8.29
CA ILE A 51 -6.43 4.14 -8.83
C ILE A 51 -5.40 3.84 -7.73
N ILE A 52 -4.31 3.19 -8.12
CA ILE A 52 -3.17 2.86 -7.24
C ILE A 52 -1.86 3.18 -7.97
N HIS A 53 -0.72 3.00 -7.29
CA HIS A 53 0.61 3.29 -7.79
C HIS A 53 0.77 4.75 -8.27
N GLU A 54 1.55 4.97 -9.32
CA GLU A 54 1.86 6.28 -9.89
C GLU A 54 0.66 6.98 -10.53
N THR A 55 -0.42 6.24 -10.87
CA THR A 55 -1.63 6.83 -11.48
C THR A 55 -2.24 7.93 -10.60
N ARG A 56 -2.00 7.88 -9.27
CA ARG A 56 -2.43 8.94 -8.34
C ARG A 56 -1.85 10.33 -8.62
N PHE A 57 -0.75 10.42 -9.37
CA PHE A 57 -0.10 11.70 -9.68
C PHE A 57 -0.46 12.24 -11.07
N CYS A 58 -0.99 11.42 -11.97
CA CYS A 58 -1.24 11.80 -13.37
C CYS A 58 -2.70 11.66 -13.83
N PHE A 59 -3.62 11.18 -12.98
CA PHE A 59 -5.03 11.00 -13.36
C PHE A 59 -5.69 12.33 -13.79
N ALA A 60 -5.29 13.46 -13.21
CA ALA A 60 -5.81 14.78 -13.53
C ALA A 60 -5.48 15.20 -14.98
N ASP A 61 -4.27 14.87 -15.46
CA ASP A 61 -3.85 15.14 -16.85
C ASP A 61 -4.69 14.36 -17.87
N SER A 62 -5.31 13.28 -17.40
CA SER A 62 -6.24 12.45 -18.15
C SER A 62 -7.69 12.94 -18.15
N GLY A 63 -7.96 14.12 -17.56
CA GLY A 63 -9.30 14.70 -17.46
C GLY A 63 -10.19 14.03 -16.41
N LEU A 64 -9.60 13.21 -15.54
CA LEU A 64 -10.32 12.56 -14.44
C LEU A 64 -10.34 13.47 -13.22
N VAL A 65 -11.39 13.35 -12.40
CA VAL A 65 -11.54 14.07 -11.14
C VAL A 65 -11.52 13.09 -9.98
N GLU A 66 -10.93 13.51 -8.87
CA GLU A 66 -10.95 12.72 -7.64
C GLU A 66 -12.34 12.80 -7.00
N LEU A 67 -12.95 11.64 -6.73
CA LEU A 67 -14.21 11.56 -5.98
C LEU A 67 -13.98 11.54 -4.47
N CYS A 68 -12.93 10.83 -4.04
CA CYS A 68 -12.47 10.76 -2.66
C CYS A 68 -11.06 10.13 -2.59
N ASP A 69 -10.28 10.54 -1.59
CA ASP A 69 -9.03 9.87 -1.21
C ASP A 69 -9.32 8.81 -0.14
N LEU A 70 -9.10 7.53 -0.48
CA LEU A 70 -9.31 6.40 0.43
C LEU A 70 -8.35 6.41 1.63
N GLY A 71 -7.12 6.91 1.45
CA GLY A 71 -6.15 7.08 2.53
C GLY A 71 -6.58 8.17 3.50
N ALA A 72 -7.04 9.31 2.99
CA ALA A 72 -7.56 10.39 3.84
C ALA A 72 -8.81 9.95 4.61
N LEU A 73 -9.72 9.20 3.97
CA LEU A 73 -10.89 8.63 4.63
C LEU A 73 -10.51 7.62 5.72
N TRP A 74 -9.49 6.81 5.47
CA TRP A 74 -8.93 5.88 6.45
C TRP A 74 -8.40 6.62 7.68
N GLU A 75 -7.50 7.58 7.47
CA GLU A 75 -6.87 8.35 8.55
C GLU A 75 -7.93 9.10 9.37
N TYR A 76 -8.90 9.71 8.71
CA TYR A 76 -10.03 10.37 9.37
C TYR A 76 -10.82 9.39 10.26
N ARG A 77 -11.12 8.19 9.76
CA ARG A 77 -11.97 7.23 10.47
C ARG A 77 -11.26 6.47 11.58
N TYR A 78 -10.03 6.03 11.35
CA TYR A 78 -9.31 5.09 12.23
C TYR A 78 -8.18 5.73 13.02
N GLN A 79 -7.79 6.97 12.67
CA GLN A 79 -6.77 7.74 13.37
C GLN A 79 -5.45 6.95 13.45
N CYS A 80 -5.04 6.39 12.31
CA CYS A 80 -3.79 5.65 12.10
C CYS A 80 -3.45 5.67 10.60
N PRO A 81 -2.17 5.52 10.22
CA PRO A 81 -1.78 5.42 8.81
C PRO A 81 -2.34 4.15 8.16
N VAL A 82 -2.54 4.21 6.84
CA VAL A 82 -3.07 3.10 6.07
C VAL A 82 -1.97 2.10 5.67
N PRO A 83 -2.10 0.80 5.98
CA PRO A 83 -1.14 -0.20 5.53
C PRO A 83 -1.40 -0.56 4.06
N LEU A 84 -0.44 -0.26 3.19
CA LEU A 84 -0.57 -0.48 1.74
C LEU A 84 0.19 -1.69 1.22
N GLY A 85 1.32 -2.02 1.83
CA GLY A 85 2.14 -3.17 1.46
C GLY A 85 3.01 -3.62 2.63
N CYS A 86 3.48 -4.87 2.55
CA CYS A 86 4.40 -5.43 3.52
C CYS A 86 5.37 -6.41 2.84
N LEU A 87 6.52 -6.62 3.48
CA LEU A 87 7.40 -7.73 3.17
C LEU A 87 7.04 -8.89 4.09
N VAL A 88 6.88 -10.08 3.51
CA VAL A 88 6.48 -11.28 4.25
C VAL A 88 7.55 -12.36 4.06
N ALA A 89 8.01 -12.94 5.17
CA ALA A 89 8.91 -14.08 5.17
C ALA A 89 8.12 -15.39 5.38
N SER A 90 8.56 -16.47 4.72
CA SER A 90 7.97 -17.80 4.96
C SER A 90 8.22 -18.24 6.41
N ARG A 91 7.23 -18.91 7.01
CA ARG A 91 7.35 -19.51 8.34
C ARG A 91 8.35 -20.67 8.41
N ASP A 92 8.77 -21.19 7.25
CA ASP A 92 9.77 -22.25 7.15
C ASP A 92 11.21 -21.73 7.32
N LEU A 93 11.42 -20.41 7.26
CA LEU A 93 12.73 -19.80 7.48
C LEU A 93 13.03 -19.72 8.98
N ASP A 94 14.26 -20.04 9.35
CA ASP A 94 14.70 -19.87 10.73
C ASP A 94 14.85 -18.39 11.09
N VAL A 95 14.68 -18.09 12.38
CA VAL A 95 14.72 -16.72 12.91
C VAL A 95 16.01 -15.99 12.52
N ARG A 96 17.16 -16.65 12.55
CA ARG A 96 18.45 -16.00 12.23
C ARG A 96 18.54 -15.63 10.75
N THR A 97 17.92 -16.41 9.87
CA THR A 97 17.82 -16.07 8.45
C THR A 97 16.94 -14.84 8.26
N VAL A 98 15.79 -14.77 8.94
CA VAL A 98 14.90 -13.59 8.89
C VAL A 98 15.59 -12.33 9.43
N GLU A 99 16.30 -12.41 10.55
CA GLU A 99 17.06 -11.29 11.13
C GLU A 99 18.12 -10.75 10.16
N LYS A 100 18.85 -11.65 9.47
CA LYS A 100 19.83 -11.25 8.46
C LYS A 100 19.18 -10.56 7.27
N LEU A 101 18.01 -11.02 6.83
CA LEU A 101 17.27 -10.39 5.75
C LEU A 101 16.83 -8.98 6.14
N ILE A 102 16.31 -8.80 7.36
CA ILE A 102 15.91 -7.48 7.88
C ILE A 102 17.10 -6.54 7.96
N THR A 103 18.22 -7.00 8.53
CA THR A 103 19.45 -6.20 8.61
C THR A 103 19.94 -5.77 7.22
N ALA A 104 19.90 -6.68 6.25
CA ALA A 104 20.29 -6.39 4.87
C ALA A 104 19.34 -5.39 4.19
N LEU A 105 18.02 -5.51 4.42
CA LEU A 105 17.02 -4.59 3.89
C LEU A 105 17.18 -3.19 4.50
N GLN A 106 17.34 -3.09 5.81
CA GLN A 106 17.60 -1.82 6.51
C GLN A 106 18.89 -1.15 6.02
N SER A 107 19.96 -1.94 5.84
CA SER A 107 21.21 -1.45 5.26
C SER A 107 21.03 -0.95 3.82
N SER A 108 20.23 -1.66 3.01
CA SER A 108 19.92 -1.26 1.64
C SER A 108 19.09 0.04 1.59
N LEU A 109 18.14 0.20 2.51
CA LEU A 109 17.33 1.43 2.64
C LEU A 109 18.20 2.61 3.05
N GLN A 110 19.02 2.44 4.09
CA GLN A 110 19.94 3.47 4.56
C GLN A 110 20.89 3.91 3.44
N TYR A 111 21.46 2.96 2.70
CA TYR A 111 22.32 3.26 1.56
C TYR A 111 21.58 4.06 0.47
N ALA A 112 20.32 3.73 0.18
CA ALA A 112 19.52 4.47 -0.80
C ALA A 112 19.18 5.89 -0.34
N TRP A 113 19.01 6.12 0.97
CA TRP A 113 18.84 7.47 1.53
C TRP A 113 20.12 8.30 1.49
N ASP A 114 21.26 7.70 1.83
CA ASP A 114 22.57 8.37 1.80
C ASP A 114 23.04 8.62 0.36
N HIS A 115 22.57 7.81 -0.59
CA HIS A 115 22.93 7.87 -2.00
C HIS A 115 21.71 7.74 -2.93
N PRO A 116 20.81 8.73 -3.00
CA PRO A 116 19.58 8.64 -3.81
C PRO A 116 19.84 8.35 -5.30
N ALA A 117 20.95 8.87 -5.85
CA ALA A 117 21.34 8.64 -7.23
C ALA A 117 21.77 7.19 -7.54
N ALA A 118 22.08 6.37 -6.51
CA ALA A 118 22.59 5.02 -6.70
C ALA A 118 21.55 4.07 -7.30
N SER A 119 20.26 4.31 -7.05
CA SER A 119 19.16 3.49 -7.58
C SER A 119 18.44 4.10 -8.79
N GLU A 120 18.72 5.37 -9.14
CA GLU A 120 18.00 6.12 -10.18
C GLU A 120 17.91 5.38 -11.51
N VAL A 121 19.03 4.86 -12.03
CA VAL A 121 19.06 4.15 -13.32
C VAL A 121 18.19 2.90 -13.26
N PHE A 122 18.28 2.14 -12.17
CA PHE A 122 17.50 0.92 -11.99
C PHE A 122 16.01 1.23 -11.86
N VAL A 123 15.65 2.26 -11.08
CA VAL A 123 14.26 2.70 -10.94
C VAL A 123 13.71 3.19 -12.28
N ALA A 124 14.46 4.00 -13.03
CA ALA A 124 14.03 4.52 -14.33
C ALA A 124 13.78 3.43 -15.37
N THR A 125 14.52 2.31 -15.33
CA THR A 125 14.27 1.18 -16.24
C THR A 125 12.99 0.39 -15.90
N HIS A 126 12.49 0.49 -14.67
CA HIS A 126 11.31 -0.25 -14.20
C HIS A 126 10.08 0.65 -13.98
N ALA A 127 10.27 1.97 -13.87
CA ALA A 127 9.20 2.95 -13.81
C ALA A 127 8.61 3.17 -15.21
N GLN A 128 7.32 2.88 -15.38
CA GLN A 128 6.63 3.10 -16.66
C GLN A 128 6.31 4.59 -16.83
N GLU A 129 6.94 5.24 -17.80
CA GLU A 129 6.61 6.59 -18.29
C GLU A 129 6.48 7.68 -17.21
N LEU A 130 7.44 7.77 -16.28
CA LEU A 130 7.49 8.83 -15.27
C LEU A 130 8.64 9.80 -15.49
N SER A 131 8.37 11.11 -15.31
CA SER A 131 9.45 12.08 -15.17
C SER A 131 10.24 11.79 -13.89
N SER A 132 11.53 12.16 -13.88
CA SER A 132 12.38 12.00 -12.70
C SER A 132 11.78 12.66 -11.44
N GLU A 133 11.04 13.75 -11.61
CA GLU A 133 10.34 14.42 -10.51
C GLU A 133 9.21 13.56 -9.92
N VAL A 134 8.40 12.90 -10.76
CA VAL A 134 7.32 12.02 -10.30
C VAL A 134 7.88 10.77 -9.63
N ILE A 135 8.97 10.20 -10.15
CA ILE A 135 9.69 9.08 -9.52
C ILE A 135 10.14 9.48 -8.11
N ARG A 136 10.78 10.64 -7.97
CA ARG A 136 11.24 11.13 -6.65
C ARG A 136 10.08 11.29 -5.67
N LYS A 137 8.99 11.94 -6.09
CA LYS A 137 7.78 12.11 -5.25
C LYS A 137 7.17 10.76 -4.85
N HIS A 138 7.18 9.78 -5.75
CA HIS A 138 6.69 8.44 -5.46
C HIS A 138 7.54 7.76 -4.38
N ILE A 139 8.88 7.81 -4.52
CA ILE A 139 9.80 7.25 -3.52
C ILE A 139 9.60 7.93 -2.16
N GLU A 140 9.57 9.26 -2.11
CA GLU A 140 9.40 10.02 -0.87
C GLU A 140 8.09 9.73 -0.14
N LEU A 141 7.03 9.41 -0.88
CA LEU A 141 5.73 9.11 -0.30
C LEU A 141 5.65 7.71 0.31
N TYR A 142 6.34 6.73 -0.28
CA TYR A 142 6.21 5.32 0.09
C TYR A 142 7.43 4.75 0.83
N VAL A 143 8.58 5.44 0.78
CA VAL A 143 9.82 5.08 1.47
C VAL A 143 10.10 6.12 2.53
N SER A 144 9.69 5.82 3.76
CA SER A 144 9.77 6.72 4.93
C SER A 144 10.35 6.02 6.15
N ASP A 145 10.39 6.70 7.29
CA ASP A 145 10.83 6.10 8.56
C ASP A 145 10.03 4.84 8.91
N GLU A 146 8.74 4.78 8.54
CA GLU A 146 7.89 3.60 8.73
C GLU A 146 8.37 2.38 7.93
N THR A 147 9.08 2.60 6.82
CA THR A 147 9.71 1.53 6.02
C THR A 147 10.91 0.94 6.74
N MET A 148 11.65 1.75 7.50
CA MET A 148 12.81 1.32 8.30
C MET A 148 12.35 0.60 9.56
N GLN A 149 11.39 1.19 10.27
CA GLN A 149 10.84 0.66 11.50
C GLN A 149 9.42 1.19 11.71
N LEU A 150 8.48 0.26 11.92
CA LEU A 150 7.09 0.61 12.12
C LEU A 150 6.85 1.25 13.49
N SER A 151 6.19 2.40 13.48
CA SER A 151 5.71 3.09 14.68
C SER A 151 4.53 2.35 15.31
N ALA A 152 4.19 2.72 16.55
CA ALA A 152 3.01 2.21 17.23
C ALA A 152 1.70 2.54 16.45
N ASP A 153 1.65 3.68 15.77
CA ASP A 153 0.50 4.07 14.96
C ASP A 153 0.40 3.21 13.69
N ALA A 154 1.52 2.89 13.05
CA ALA A 154 1.56 1.96 11.92
C ALA A 154 1.16 0.54 12.32
N GLN A 155 1.61 0.06 13.49
CA GLN A 155 1.18 -1.22 14.04
C GLN A 155 -0.33 -1.24 14.32
N LYS A 156 -0.88 -0.16 14.88
CA LYS A 156 -2.33 0.03 15.05
C LYS A 156 -3.06 0.01 13.71
N GLY A 157 -2.51 0.66 12.68
CA GLY A 157 -3.03 0.64 11.31
C GLY A 157 -3.15 -0.78 10.75
N ILE A 158 -2.09 -1.58 10.91
CA ILE A 158 -2.05 -2.99 10.49
C ILE A 158 -3.09 -3.82 11.25
N ALA A 159 -3.14 -3.72 12.58
CA ALA A 159 -4.13 -4.44 13.38
C ALA A 159 -5.57 -4.09 12.99
N THR A 160 -5.85 -2.81 12.78
CA THR A 160 -7.17 -2.32 12.33
C THR A 160 -7.53 -2.88 10.96
N PHE A 161 -6.58 -2.88 10.02
CA PHE A 161 -6.78 -3.39 8.67
C PHE A 161 -7.08 -4.89 8.66
N LEU A 162 -6.32 -5.68 9.42
CA LEU A 162 -6.52 -7.12 9.54
C LEU A 162 -7.89 -7.45 10.15
N GLN A 163 -8.30 -6.71 11.18
CA GLN A 163 -9.62 -6.87 11.79
C GLN A 163 -10.77 -6.54 10.82
N LEU A 164 -10.58 -5.61 9.89
CA LEU A 164 -11.55 -5.32 8.83
C LEU A 164 -11.57 -6.40 7.74
N ALA A 165 -10.41 -6.99 7.43
CA ALA A 165 -10.30 -8.07 6.47
C ALA A 165 -11.00 -9.34 6.96
N ASP A 166 -10.79 -9.69 8.23
CA ASP A 166 -11.40 -10.83 8.89
C ASP A 166 -11.67 -10.52 10.37
N PRO A 167 -12.94 -10.25 10.73
CA PRO A 167 -13.33 -9.93 12.11
C PRO A 167 -13.09 -11.06 13.12
N SER A 168 -12.83 -12.29 12.65
CA SER A 168 -12.54 -13.44 13.53
C SER A 168 -11.08 -13.46 14.01
N LEU A 169 -10.21 -12.65 13.42
CA LEU A 169 -8.82 -12.50 13.85
C LEU A 169 -8.77 -11.77 15.21
N GLU A 170 -8.42 -12.49 16.27
CA GLU A 170 -8.21 -11.90 17.59
C GLU A 170 -6.99 -10.96 17.57
N GLN A 171 -7.13 -9.76 18.15
CA GLN A 171 -6.05 -8.76 18.30
C GLN A 171 -4.81 -9.33 19.02
N THR A 172 -4.97 -10.39 19.82
CA THR A 172 -3.94 -11.09 20.60
C THR A 172 -3.08 -12.05 19.79
N SER A 173 -3.53 -12.52 18.61
CA SER A 173 -2.71 -13.42 17.76
C SER A 173 -1.56 -12.71 17.05
N TYR A 174 -1.58 -11.38 17.11
CA TYR A 174 -0.64 -10.44 16.51
C TYR A 174 0.33 -9.84 17.52
N ALA A 175 0.45 -10.50 18.69
CA ALA A 175 1.47 -10.19 19.68
C ALA A 175 2.77 -9.87 18.96
N SER A 176 3.25 -8.67 19.24
CA SER A 176 4.33 -7.85 18.68
C SER A 176 5.60 -8.55 18.19
N ASP A 177 5.76 -9.84 18.45
CA ASP A 177 6.97 -10.63 18.21
C ASP A 177 6.92 -11.39 16.86
N TRP A 178 5.73 -11.64 16.27
CA TRP A 178 5.58 -12.48 15.06
C TRP A 178 5.16 -11.70 13.81
N LEU A 179 4.54 -10.53 13.96
CA LEU A 179 4.26 -9.63 12.84
C LEU A 179 5.46 -8.76 12.48
N PHE A 180 6.29 -8.44 13.48
CA PHE A 180 7.41 -7.53 13.36
C PHE A 180 8.58 -8.13 14.12
N VAL A 181 9.62 -8.53 13.42
CA VAL A 181 10.89 -8.82 14.08
C VAL A 181 11.53 -7.47 14.37
N THR A 182 11.21 -6.91 15.54
CA THR A 182 11.95 -5.77 16.10
C THR A 182 12.97 -6.30 17.09
N GLU A 183 14.09 -5.59 17.30
CA GLU A 183 15.18 -6.00 18.20
C GLU A 183 14.74 -6.30 19.66
N ALA A 184 13.51 -5.95 20.05
CA ALA A 184 13.04 -5.98 21.44
C ALA A 184 11.98 -7.05 21.76
N GLY A 185 11.60 -7.94 20.84
CA GLY A 185 10.48 -8.86 21.05
C GLY A 185 10.76 -10.30 20.65
N LEU A 186 11.44 -11.06 21.52
CA LEU A 186 11.43 -12.52 21.45
C LEU A 186 11.24 -13.09 22.87
N PRO A 187 10.23 -13.95 23.10
CA PRO A 187 10.20 -14.78 24.29
C PRO A 187 11.37 -15.76 24.25
N SER A 188 12.01 -15.93 25.41
CA SER A 188 13.06 -16.93 25.66
C SER A 188 12.62 -18.36 25.37
#